data_AF-A0A7Z6T8V4-F1
#
_entry.id   AF-A0A7Z6T8V4-F1
#
_cell.length_a   1.000
_cell.length_b   1.000
_cell.length_c   1.000
_cell.angle_alpha   90.00
_cell.angle_beta   90.00
_cell.angle_gamma   90.00
#
_symmetry.space_group_name_H-M   'P 1'
#
loop_
_entity.id
_entity.type
_entity.pdbx_description
1 polymer ?
#
loop_
_entity_poly.entity_id
_entity_poly.type
_entity_poly.pdbx_seq_one_letter_code
_entity_poly.pdbx_strand_id
1 'polypeptide(L)'
;MHLPEYERLITALAERVAPGGVLVLSDAVDLTSDRTPDSPYTSVMRAMWRGLRSTIGTDVSWVPSYPHLLRGAGLGPVAAEIHVPPLQPGSPISRFWADTWERSRQAMVATGLVDDAAVDAAVRYLGSDACAALSAGMLTVWGWKPEEDPAVGS
;
A
#
# COMPACT_ATOMS: atom_id res chain seq x y z
N MET A 1 2.32 6.66 2.72
CA MET A 1 3.18 6.99 3.87
C MET A 1 4.21 8.03 3.43
N HIS A 2 4.28 9.22 4.06
CA HIS A 2 5.31 10.24 3.77
C HIS A 2 6.54 9.96 4.60
N LEU A 3 7.50 9.29 4.01
CA LEU A 3 8.83 9.20 4.58
C LEU A 3 9.78 9.51 3.44
N PRO A 4 10.07 10.78 3.12
CA PRO A 4 11.10 11.12 2.14
C PRO A 4 12.47 10.48 2.48
N GLU A 5 12.62 9.99 3.70
CA GLU A 5 13.77 9.25 4.22
C GLU A 5 13.44 7.79 4.55
N TYR A 6 12.52 7.15 3.82
CA TYR A 6 12.05 5.78 4.10
C TYR A 6 13.21 4.77 4.21
N GLU A 7 14.24 4.89 3.38
CA GLU A 7 15.43 4.04 3.44
C GLU A 7 16.18 4.21 4.77
N ARG A 8 16.34 5.46 5.23
CA ARG A 8 16.98 5.76 6.51
C ARG A 8 16.14 5.27 7.68
N LEU A 9 14.81 5.41 7.61
CA LEU A 9 13.93 4.86 8.64
C LEU A 9 14.05 3.34 8.71
N ILE A 10 13.97 2.65 7.57
CA ILE A 10 14.06 1.17 7.54
C ILE A 10 15.41 0.72 8.08
N THR A 11 16.49 1.41 7.71
CA THR A 11 17.84 1.14 8.24
C THR A 11 17.87 1.34 9.76
N ALA A 12 17.36 2.47 10.27
CA ALA A 12 17.31 2.74 11.70
C ALA A 12 16.46 1.73 12.47
N LEU A 13 15.35 1.28 11.89
CA LEU A 13 14.52 0.21 12.48
C LEU A 13 15.30 -1.11 12.52
N ALA A 14 15.94 -1.50 11.42
CA ALA A 14 16.74 -2.73 11.33
C ALA A 14 17.95 -2.75 12.27
N GLU A 15 18.52 -1.59 12.60
CA GLU A 15 19.58 -1.46 13.61
C GLU A 15 19.09 -1.69 15.04
N ARG A 16 17.79 -1.47 15.31
CA ARG A 16 17.19 -1.65 16.65
C ARG A 16 16.58 -3.02 16.87
N VAL A 17 16.52 -3.85 15.83
CA VAL A 17 16.16 -5.26 15.98
C VAL A 17 17.33 -5.98 16.65
N ALA A 18 17.05 -6.64 17.77
CA ALA A 18 18.04 -7.48 18.45
C ALA A 18 18.51 -8.62 17.52
N PRO A 19 19.74 -9.15 17.70
CA PRO A 19 20.22 -10.32 16.95
C PRO A 19 19.22 -11.48 17.02
N GLY A 20 18.96 -12.14 15.87
CA GLY A 20 17.94 -13.18 15.73
C GLY A 20 16.48 -12.67 15.69
N GLY A 21 16.24 -11.38 15.94
CA GLY A 21 14.91 -10.77 15.87
C GLY A 21 14.40 -10.56 14.45
N VAL A 22 13.11 -10.26 14.30
CA VAL A 22 12.45 -10.01 13.01
C VAL A 22 11.94 -8.58 12.92
N LEU A 23 12.14 -7.93 11.76
CA LEU A 23 11.44 -6.71 11.39
C LEU A 23 10.30 -7.07 10.43
N VAL A 24 9.08 -6.61 10.73
CA VAL A 24 7.91 -6.76 9.86
C VAL A 24 7.40 -5.38 9.49
N LEU A 25 7.25 -5.13 8.19
CA LEU A 25 6.69 -3.91 7.63
C LEU A 25 5.42 -4.25 6.86
N SER A 26 4.34 -3.51 7.08
CA SER A 26 3.08 -3.70 6.36
C SER A 26 2.54 -2.35 5.90
N ASP A 27 2.26 -2.21 4.59
CA ASP A 27 1.74 -0.97 4.02
C ASP A 27 0.77 -1.26 2.86
N ALA A 28 -0.11 -0.30 2.60
CA ALA A 28 -1.02 -0.35 1.48
C ALA A 28 -0.26 -0.29 0.15
N VAL A 29 -0.67 -1.12 -0.80
CA VAL A 29 -0.07 -1.18 -2.13
C VAL A 29 -1.16 -1.27 -3.19
N ASP A 30 -0.96 -0.60 -4.31
CA ASP A 30 -1.79 -0.78 -5.50
C ASP A 30 -0.90 -1.17 -6.68
N LEU A 31 -0.98 -2.44 -7.07
CA LEU A 31 -0.22 -3.02 -8.18
C LEU A 31 -1.08 -3.25 -9.42
N THR A 32 -2.37 -2.92 -9.35
CA THR A 32 -3.37 -3.41 -10.31
C THR A 32 -4.11 -2.29 -11.02
N SER A 33 -4.33 -1.13 -10.40
CA SER A 33 -5.17 -0.06 -10.97
C SER A 33 -4.63 0.57 -12.26
N ASP A 34 -3.35 0.39 -12.57
CA ASP A 34 -2.70 0.82 -13.82
C ASP A 34 -2.50 -0.29 -14.85
N ARG A 35 -2.74 -1.56 -14.46
CA ARG A 35 -2.49 -2.75 -15.31
C ARG A 35 -3.75 -3.52 -15.69
N THR A 36 -4.83 -3.33 -14.94
CA THR A 36 -6.11 -4.00 -15.16
C THR A 36 -7.02 -3.16 -16.09
N PRO A 37 -8.05 -3.78 -16.70
CA PRO A 37 -9.03 -3.03 -17.50
C PRO A 37 -9.63 -1.86 -16.73
N ASP A 38 -9.95 -0.78 -17.45
CA ASP A 38 -10.61 0.36 -16.85
C ASP A 38 -12.01 -0.02 -16.33
N SER A 39 -12.31 0.44 -15.11
CA SER A 39 -13.58 0.27 -14.41
C SER A 39 -13.82 1.50 -13.55
N PRO A 40 -15.06 1.75 -13.08
CA PRO A 40 -15.31 2.84 -12.15
C PRO A 40 -14.37 2.80 -10.92
N TYR A 41 -14.05 1.59 -10.43
CA TYR A 41 -13.09 1.39 -9.34
C TYR A 41 -11.67 1.86 -9.71
N THR A 42 -11.11 1.34 -10.80
CA THR A 42 -9.69 1.60 -11.17
C THR A 42 -9.46 3.05 -11.54
N SER A 43 -10.44 3.73 -12.15
CA SER A 43 -10.38 5.17 -12.44
C SER A 43 -10.31 6.02 -11.16
N VAL A 44 -11.18 5.74 -10.19
CA VAL A 44 -11.25 6.48 -8.93
C VAL A 44 -10.07 6.18 -8.02
N MET A 45 -9.58 4.94 -7.98
CA MET A 45 -8.35 4.59 -7.27
C MET A 45 -7.13 5.33 -7.82
N ARG A 46 -6.98 5.40 -9.15
CA ARG A 46 -5.87 6.12 -9.78
C ARG A 46 -5.90 7.62 -9.43
N ALA A 47 -7.09 8.23 -9.46
CA ALA A 47 -7.26 9.62 -9.07
C ALA A 47 -6.98 9.84 -7.57
N MET A 48 -7.44 8.93 -6.71
CA MET A 48 -7.15 8.97 -5.27
C MET A 48 -5.65 8.92 -4.99
N TRP A 49 -4.92 7.94 -5.55
CA TRP A 49 -3.48 7.81 -5.33
C TRP A 49 -2.72 9.02 -5.86
N ARG A 50 -3.09 9.53 -7.03
CA ARG A 50 -2.46 10.74 -7.58
C ARG A 50 -2.79 11.98 -6.74
N GLY A 51 -4.02 12.10 -6.24
CA GLY A 51 -4.43 13.14 -5.32
C GLY A 51 -3.60 13.12 -4.04
N LEU A 52 -3.52 11.96 -3.36
CA LEU A 52 -2.70 11.77 -2.15
C LEU A 52 -1.22 12.09 -2.39
N ARG A 53 -0.69 11.69 -3.56
CA ARG A 53 0.69 12.02 -3.96
C ARG A 53 0.89 13.52 -4.12
N SER A 54 -0.08 14.24 -4.69
CA SER A 54 0.04 15.68 -4.95
C SER A 54 -0.27 16.57 -3.74
N THR A 55 -1.20 16.19 -2.86
CA THR A 55 -1.73 17.08 -1.81
C THR A 55 -0.95 16.96 -0.51
N ILE A 56 -0.62 15.73 -0.13
CA ILE A 56 0.12 15.48 1.10
C ILE A 56 1.54 14.98 0.78
N GLY A 57 1.80 14.45 -0.43
CA GLY A 57 3.09 13.83 -0.82
C GLY A 57 3.14 12.29 -0.73
N THR A 58 2.01 11.57 -0.66
CA THR A 58 1.98 10.18 -0.17
C THR A 58 2.21 9.37 -1.40
N ASP A 59 3.42 8.82 -1.47
CA ASP A 59 3.79 7.96 -2.55
C ASP A 59 3.76 6.53 -2.05
N VAL A 60 2.96 5.67 -2.67
CA VAL A 60 2.96 4.23 -2.39
C VAL A 60 3.72 3.46 -3.46
N SER A 61 4.27 4.15 -4.48
CA SER A 61 4.94 3.49 -5.60
C SER A 61 6.24 2.78 -5.20
N TRP A 62 6.83 3.13 -4.05
CA TRP A 62 8.05 2.52 -3.53
C TRP A 62 7.78 1.39 -2.53
N VAL A 63 6.52 1.19 -2.10
CA VAL A 63 6.12 0.08 -1.22
C VAL A 63 6.56 -1.29 -1.77
N PRO A 64 6.43 -1.59 -3.08
CA PRO A 64 6.90 -2.85 -3.65
C PRO A 64 8.41 -3.10 -3.49
N SER A 65 9.20 -2.06 -3.20
CA SER A 65 10.65 -2.17 -2.99
C SER A 65 11.04 -2.64 -1.59
N TYR A 66 10.10 -2.76 -0.63
CA TYR A 66 10.37 -3.15 0.77
C TYR A 66 11.26 -4.39 0.91
N PRO A 67 11.09 -5.48 0.12
CA PRO A 67 11.96 -6.65 0.23
C PRO A 67 13.43 -6.32 -0.06
N HIS A 68 13.69 -5.48 -1.07
CA HIS A 68 15.04 -5.04 -1.39
C HIS A 68 15.60 -4.11 -0.32
N LEU A 69 14.77 -3.24 0.26
CA LEU A 69 15.16 -2.32 1.32
C LEU A 69 15.55 -3.05 2.61
N LEU A 70 14.76 -4.05 3.04
CA LEU A 70 15.11 -4.89 4.19
C LEU A 70 16.43 -5.64 3.96
N ARG A 71 16.62 -6.19 2.75
CA ARG A 71 17.88 -6.86 2.39
C ARG A 71 19.06 -5.89 2.38
N GLY A 72 18.87 -4.68 1.86
CA GLY A 72 19.89 -3.61 1.87
C GLY A 72 20.26 -3.16 3.28
N ALA A 73 19.32 -3.24 4.23
CA ALA A 73 19.54 -2.96 5.65
C ALA A 73 20.19 -4.13 6.43
N GLY A 74 20.63 -5.18 5.74
CA GLY A 74 21.32 -6.33 6.35
C GLY A 74 20.41 -7.37 7.00
N LEU A 75 19.10 -7.32 6.75
CA LEU A 75 18.17 -8.34 7.21
C LEU A 75 18.10 -9.51 6.20
N GLY A 76 18.00 -10.73 6.72
CA GLY A 76 17.97 -11.95 5.91
C GLY A 76 17.69 -13.21 6.76
N PRO A 77 16.99 -14.23 6.23
CA PRO A 77 16.32 -14.27 4.93
C PRO A 77 15.18 -13.22 4.84
N VAL A 78 14.72 -12.87 3.64
CA VAL A 78 13.63 -11.90 3.44
C VAL A 78 12.51 -12.56 2.66
N ALA A 79 11.27 -12.34 3.10
CA ALA A 79 10.07 -12.79 2.40
C ALA A 79 8.98 -11.72 2.44
N ALA A 80 8.01 -11.85 1.53
CA ALA A 80 6.93 -10.91 1.35
C ALA A 80 5.65 -11.63 0.96
N GLU A 81 4.52 -11.08 1.39
CA GLU A 81 3.17 -11.49 1.01
C GLU A 81 2.35 -10.26 0.61
N ILE A 82 1.48 -10.42 -0.39
CA ILE A 82 0.46 -9.42 -0.70
C ILE A 82 -0.90 -10.04 -0.48
N HIS A 83 -1.69 -9.42 0.40
CA HIS A 83 -3.10 -9.74 0.54
C HIS A 83 -3.96 -8.76 -0.26
N VAL A 84 -4.65 -9.26 -1.28
CA VAL A 84 -5.64 -8.50 -2.05
C VAL A 84 -7.04 -8.96 -1.64
N PRO A 85 -7.78 -8.16 -0.85
CA PRO A 85 -9.11 -8.55 -0.40
C PRO A 85 -10.12 -8.52 -1.57
N PRO A 86 -11.09 -9.44 -1.60
CA PRO A 86 -12.08 -9.47 -2.67
C PRO A 86 -13.07 -8.29 -2.55
N LEU A 87 -13.31 -7.61 -3.67
CA LEU A 87 -14.31 -6.54 -3.76
C LEU A 87 -15.71 -7.14 -3.94
N GLN A 88 -16.32 -7.56 -2.83
CA GLN A 88 -17.71 -8.04 -2.82
C GLN A 88 -18.67 -6.96 -2.30
N PRO A 89 -19.92 -6.91 -2.80
CA PRO A 89 -20.93 -6.00 -2.28
C PRO A 89 -21.09 -6.13 -0.76
N GLY A 90 -21.04 -5.00 -0.06
CA GLY A 90 -21.19 -4.95 1.39
C GLY A 90 -20.01 -5.50 2.20
N SER A 91 -18.93 -5.96 1.56
CA SER A 91 -17.71 -6.40 2.25
C SER A 91 -17.05 -5.24 3.00
N PRO A 92 -16.27 -5.52 4.07
CA PRO A 92 -15.56 -4.48 4.81
C PRO A 92 -14.66 -3.60 3.93
N ILE A 93 -13.96 -4.20 2.96
CA ILE A 93 -13.08 -3.44 2.07
C ILE A 93 -13.86 -2.55 1.10
N SER A 94 -14.98 -3.02 0.54
CA SER A 94 -15.82 -2.20 -0.35
C SER A 94 -16.40 -1.00 0.40
N ARG A 95 -16.85 -1.19 1.65
CA ARG A 95 -17.32 -0.09 2.51
C ARG A 95 -16.19 0.87 2.84
N PHE A 96 -15.02 0.34 3.22
CA PHE A 96 -13.85 1.16 3.51
C PHE A 96 -13.48 2.07 2.34
N TRP A 97 -13.46 1.55 1.10
CA TRP A 97 -13.18 2.36 -0.08
C TRP A 97 -14.26 3.39 -0.36
N ALA A 98 -15.53 3.01 -0.33
CA ALA A 98 -16.65 3.94 -0.52
C ALA A 98 -16.59 5.10 0.48
N ASP A 99 -16.40 4.81 1.77
CA ASP A 99 -16.32 5.83 2.82
C ASP A 99 -15.07 6.71 2.67
N THR A 100 -13.94 6.12 2.23
CA THR A 100 -12.70 6.86 1.99
C THR A 100 -12.86 7.84 0.84
N TRP A 101 -13.47 7.41 -0.26
CA TRP A 101 -13.72 8.28 -1.39
C TRP A 101 -14.73 9.38 -1.07
N GLU A 102 -15.76 9.09 -0.27
CA GLU A 102 -16.70 10.12 0.15
C GLU A 102 -16.02 11.20 1.00
N ARG A 103 -15.17 10.81 1.96
CA ARG A 103 -14.40 11.76 2.77
C ARG A 103 -13.35 12.53 1.98
N SER A 104 -12.76 11.92 0.96
CA SER A 104 -11.69 12.50 0.15
C SER A 104 -12.18 13.10 -1.18
N ARG A 105 -13.50 13.14 -1.41
CA ARG A 105 -14.14 13.54 -2.67
C ARG A 105 -13.61 14.85 -3.22
N GLN A 106 -13.62 15.91 -2.41
CA GLN A 106 -13.15 17.23 -2.84
C GLN A 106 -11.68 17.21 -3.28
N ALA A 107 -10.83 16.52 -2.53
CA ALA A 107 -9.41 16.42 -2.86
C ALA A 107 -9.19 15.60 -4.15
N MET A 108 -10.01 14.58 -4.39
CA MET A 108 -9.96 13.75 -5.59
C MET A 108 -10.43 14.51 -6.83
N VAL A 109 -11.55 15.23 -6.73
CA VAL A 109 -12.08 16.05 -7.83
C VAL A 109 -11.14 17.21 -8.17
N ALA A 110 -10.49 17.82 -7.16
CA ALA A 110 -9.49 18.87 -7.37
C ALA A 110 -8.28 18.42 -8.20
N THR A 111 -8.03 17.11 -8.35
CA THR A 111 -6.99 16.60 -9.26
C THR A 111 -7.33 16.77 -10.75
N GLY A 112 -8.60 16.98 -11.08
CA GLY A 112 -9.11 17.01 -12.46
C GLY A 112 -9.13 15.66 -13.17
N LEU A 113 -8.81 14.56 -12.48
CA LEU A 113 -8.77 13.21 -13.05
C LEU A 113 -10.11 12.48 -12.97
N VAL A 114 -10.97 12.89 -12.04
CA VAL A 114 -12.33 12.39 -11.83
C VAL A 114 -13.23 13.56 -11.45
N ASP A 115 -14.51 13.46 -11.78
CA ASP A 115 -15.56 14.34 -11.31
C ASP A 115 -16.44 13.64 -10.25
N ASP A 116 -17.41 14.36 -9.69
CA ASP A 116 -18.33 13.80 -8.70
C ASP A 116 -19.14 12.61 -9.24
N ALA A 117 -19.50 12.65 -10.53
CA ALA A 117 -20.26 11.58 -11.17
C ALA A 117 -19.43 10.29 -11.28
N ALA A 118 -18.13 10.39 -11.56
CA ALA A 118 -17.21 9.26 -11.57
C ALA A 118 -17.04 8.65 -10.17
N VAL A 119 -16.96 9.48 -9.13
CA VAL A 119 -16.91 9.00 -7.73
C VAL A 119 -18.21 8.28 -7.38
N ASP A 120 -19.37 8.84 -7.71
CA ASP A 120 -20.68 8.21 -7.47
C ASP A 120 -20.84 6.89 -8.23
N ALA A 121 -20.33 6.82 -9.45
CA ALA A 121 -20.32 5.59 -10.24
C ALA A 121 -19.45 4.51 -9.59
N ALA A 122 -18.29 4.88 -9.04
CA ALA A 122 -17.41 3.94 -8.36
C ALA A 122 -17.99 3.42 -7.05
N VAL A 123 -18.61 4.30 -6.24
CA VAL A 123 -19.31 3.90 -5.01
C VAL A 123 -20.44 2.93 -5.33
N ARG A 124 -21.27 3.23 -6.35
CA ARG A 124 -22.32 2.30 -6.81
C ARG A 124 -21.76 0.98 -7.33
N TYR A 125 -20.66 1.03 -8.07
CA TYR A 125 -20.00 -0.16 -8.61
C TYR A 125 -19.53 -1.10 -7.50
N LEU A 126 -18.87 -0.59 -6.46
CA LEU A 126 -18.46 -1.36 -5.28
C LEU A 126 -19.62 -2.03 -4.53
N GLY A 127 -20.81 -1.44 -4.59
CA GLY A 127 -22.03 -1.97 -3.99
C GLY A 127 -22.80 -2.95 -4.88
N SER A 128 -22.32 -3.24 -6.10
CA SER A 128 -23.07 -4.01 -7.10
C SER A 128 -22.47 -5.38 -7.37
N ASP A 129 -23.31 -6.36 -7.72
CA ASP A 129 -22.87 -7.70 -8.15
C ASP A 129 -22.08 -7.68 -9.47
N ALA A 130 -22.09 -6.55 -10.19
CA ALA A 130 -21.28 -6.34 -11.38
C ALA A 130 -19.80 -6.02 -11.05
N CYS A 131 -19.45 -5.81 -9.77
CA CYS A 131 -18.07 -5.51 -9.38
C CYS A 131 -17.14 -6.70 -9.64
N ALA A 132 -16.27 -6.56 -10.64
CA ALA A 132 -15.27 -7.55 -11.02
C ALA A 132 -13.88 -6.91 -11.14
N ALA A 133 -13.52 -6.03 -10.20
CA ALA A 133 -12.21 -5.37 -10.15
C ALA A 133 -11.29 -5.99 -9.08
N LEU A 134 -9.98 -5.78 -9.22
CA LEU A 134 -9.00 -6.14 -8.19
C LEU A 134 -8.79 -4.95 -7.24
N SER A 135 -8.92 -5.19 -5.93
CA SER A 135 -8.67 -4.18 -4.91
C SER A 135 -7.20 -3.78 -4.86
N ALA A 136 -6.90 -2.57 -4.38
CA ALA A 136 -5.63 -2.33 -3.71
C ALA A 136 -5.47 -3.29 -2.52
N GLY A 137 -4.23 -3.72 -2.27
CA GLY A 137 -3.89 -4.73 -1.27
C GLY A 137 -3.03 -4.19 -0.14
N MET A 138 -2.60 -5.11 0.71
CA MET A 138 -1.64 -4.89 1.78
C MET A 138 -0.40 -5.73 1.48
N LEU A 139 0.76 -5.07 1.32
CA LEU A 139 2.05 -5.75 1.24
C LEU A 139 2.61 -5.89 2.64
N THR A 140 2.90 -7.11 3.07
CA THR A 140 3.60 -7.41 4.31
C THR A 140 4.95 -8.04 3.98
N VAL A 141 6.02 -7.48 4.52
CA VAL A 141 7.40 -7.94 4.27
C VAL A 141 8.10 -8.12 5.59
N TRP A 142 8.92 -9.15 5.70
CA TRP A 142 9.70 -9.41 6.90
C TRP A 142 11.10 -9.92 6.59
N GLY A 143 12.01 -9.66 7.52
CA GLY A 143 13.38 -10.15 7.47
C GLY A 143 14.00 -10.24 8.87
N TRP A 144 14.97 -11.13 9.04
CA TRP A 144 15.60 -11.41 10.32
C TRP A 144 16.94 -10.72 10.46
N LYS A 145 17.23 -10.22 11.66
CA LYS A 145 18.57 -9.76 12.02
C LYS A 145 19.46 -10.99 12.18
N PRO A 146 20.67 -11.01 11.58
CA PRO A 146 21.63 -12.07 11.84
C PRO A 146 21.89 -12.21 13.35
N GLU A 147 22.14 -13.44 13.80
CA GLU A 147 22.69 -13.65 15.13
C GLU A 147 24.08 -13.01 15.23
N GLU A 148 24.46 -12.54 16.41
CA GLU A 148 25.84 -12.13 16.67
C GLU A 148 26.70 -13.40 16.68
N ASP A 149 27.77 -13.40 15.90
CA ASP A 149 28.69 -14.53 15.84
C ASP A 149 29.35 -14.70 17.23
N PRO A 150 29.17 -15.83 17.92
CA PRO A 150 29.68 -16.01 19.28
C PRO A 150 31.22 -15.98 19.37
N ALA A 151 31.93 -15.91 18.24
CA ALA A 151 33.39 -15.94 18.17
C ALA A 151 34.09 -14.59 18.43
N VAL A 152 33.38 -13.46 18.52
CA VAL A 152 33.98 -12.12 18.77
C VAL A 152 33.73 -11.70 20.22
N GLY A 153 34.20 -12.51 21.17
CA GLY A 153 33.96 -12.27 22.60
C GLY A 153 34.83 -13.12 23.52
N SER A 154 36.08 -13.39 23.13
CA SER A 154 37.09 -14.02 23.99
C SER A 154 38.44 -13.32 23.81
#